data_AF-A0A7C3XVX5-F1
#
_entry.id   AF-A0A7C3XVX5-F1
#
_cell.length_a   1.000
_cell.length_b   1.000
_cell.length_c   1.000
_cell.angle_alpha   90.00
_cell.angle_beta   90.00
_cell.angle_gamma   90.00
#
_symmetry.space_group_name_H-M   'P 1'
#
loop_
_entity.id
_entity.type
_entity.pdbx_description
1 polymer ?
#
loop_
_entity_poly.entity_id
_entity_poly.type
_entity_poly.pdbx_seq_one_letter_code
_entity_poly.pdbx_strand_id
1 'polypeptide(L)'
;MAEDDIKRPSPEELLEVANQETNTQKKGKLTIYLGYAPGVGKTYAMLYDAHLRKKDGVDIVVGYAETHNRQETEKLLEGLEVIEPLIVDYKGLKLKEVNFEKILERKPQLVVIDELAHTNPPGFKN
;
A
#
# COMPACT_ATOMS: atom_id res chain seq x y z
N MET A 1 24.42 45.14 -10.85
CA MET A 1 24.34 43.72 -10.48
C MET A 1 23.92 43.69 -9.03
N ALA A 2 22.64 43.48 -8.76
CA ALA A 2 22.15 43.28 -7.40
C ALA A 2 22.37 41.80 -7.08
N GLU A 3 23.16 41.51 -6.05
CA GLU A 3 23.23 40.19 -5.47
C GLU A 3 21.90 39.95 -4.75
N ASP A 4 21.13 38.97 -5.22
CA ASP A 4 19.92 38.52 -4.53
C ASP A 4 20.34 38.00 -3.15
N ASP A 5 20.03 38.79 -2.13
CA ASP A 5 20.22 38.49 -0.71
C ASP A 5 19.29 37.32 -0.36
N ILE A 6 19.77 36.09 -0.50
CA ILE A 6 19.04 34.90 -0.04
C ILE A 6 19.05 34.94 1.49
N LYS A 7 18.05 35.63 2.05
CA LYS A 7 17.82 35.74 3.48
C LYS A 7 17.65 34.33 4.05
N ARG A 8 18.58 33.93 4.93
CA ARG A 8 18.49 32.65 5.64
C ARG A 8 17.20 32.61 6.45
N PRO A 9 16.38 31.55 6.31
CA PRO A 9 15.14 31.45 7.03
C PRO A 9 15.38 31.34 8.54
N SER A 10 14.48 31.91 9.33
CA SER A 10 14.52 31.81 10.79
C SER A 10 14.18 30.38 11.26
N PRO A 11 14.55 30.01 12.50
CA PRO A 11 14.13 28.74 13.09
C PRO A 11 12.62 28.53 13.07
N GLU A 12 11.83 29.58 13.25
CA GLU A 12 10.37 29.56 13.17
C GLU A 12 9.88 29.28 11.74
N GLU A 13 10.48 29.93 10.74
CA GLU A 13 10.16 29.71 9.32
C GLU A 13 10.50 28.27 8.90
N LEU A 14 11.63 27.72 9.37
CA LEU A 14 11.98 26.31 9.15
C LEU A 14 11.01 25.34 9.84
N LEU A 15 10.56 25.68 11.05
CA LEU A 15 9.58 24.89 11.79
C LEU A 15 8.20 24.93 11.11
N GLU A 16 7.78 26.07 10.56
CA GLU A 16 6.56 26.18 9.76
C GLU A 16 6.62 25.32 8.50
N VAL A 17 7.73 25.32 7.78
CA VAL A 17 7.92 24.46 6.59
C VAL A 17 7.84 22.98 6.98
N ALA A 18 8.52 22.55 8.05
CA ALA A 18 8.44 21.18 8.55
C ALA A 18 7.02 20.80 9.03
N ASN A 19 6.29 21.75 9.62
CA ASN A 19 4.91 21.58 10.07
C ASN A 19 3.91 21.51 8.90
N GLN A 20 4.16 22.24 7.81
CA GLN A 20 3.38 22.16 6.58
C GLN A 20 3.58 20.81 5.88
N GLU A 21 4.82 20.31 5.84
CA GLU A 21 5.15 18.97 5.35
C GLU A 21 4.50 17.87 6.21
N THR A 22 4.54 17.98 7.54
CA THR A 22 3.90 16.99 8.43
C THR A 22 2.37 17.04 8.38
N ASN A 23 1.75 18.20 8.15
CA ASN A 23 0.30 18.29 7.95
C ASN A 23 -0.15 17.65 6.61
N THR A 24 0.69 17.68 5.57
CA THR A 24 0.45 16.90 4.34
C THR A 24 0.66 15.40 4.58
N GLN A 25 1.57 15.02 5.49
CA GLN A 25 1.79 13.63 5.91
C GLN A 25 0.65 13.03 6.77
N LYS A 26 -0.36 13.80 7.18
CA LYS A 26 -1.57 13.24 7.83
C LYS A 26 -2.40 12.33 6.90
N LYS A 27 -2.16 12.38 5.59
CA LYS A 27 -2.82 11.50 4.62
C LYS A 27 -1.95 10.28 4.32
N GLY A 28 -2.58 9.11 4.20
CA GLY A 28 -1.91 7.90 3.75
C GLY A 28 -1.28 8.09 2.36
N LYS A 29 -0.13 7.45 2.13
CA LYS A 29 0.57 7.46 0.83
C LYS A 29 0.19 6.21 0.04
N LEU A 30 -0.29 6.39 -1.19
CA LEU A 30 -0.55 5.29 -2.13
C LEU A 30 0.66 5.12 -3.06
N THR A 31 1.26 3.94 -3.06
CA THR A 31 2.29 3.54 -4.02
C THR A 31 1.65 2.60 -5.04
N ILE A 32 1.71 2.94 -6.33
CA ILE A 32 1.13 2.13 -7.42
C ILE A 32 2.26 1.46 -8.20
N TYR A 33 2.21 0.13 -8.26
CA TYR A 33 3.11 -0.67 -9.11
C TYR A 33 2.48 -0.81 -10.50
N LEU A 34 2.91 0.02 -11.44
CA LEU A 34 2.38 0.03 -12.81
C LEU A 34 3.18 -0.92 -13.72
N GLY A 35 2.50 -1.56 -14.67
CA GLY A 35 3.13 -2.43 -15.65
C GLY A 35 2.34 -2.50 -16.95
N TYR A 36 3.04 -2.65 -18.07
CA TYR A 36 2.47 -2.56 -19.42
C TYR A 36 1.66 -3.79 -19.86
N ALA A 37 1.80 -4.92 -19.15
CA ALA A 37 1.12 -6.17 -19.47
C ALA A 37 0.93 -7.07 -18.22
N PRO A 38 0.08 -8.11 -18.29
CA PRO A 38 0.08 -9.20 -17.32
C PRO A 38 1.43 -9.92 -17.27
N GLY A 39 1.82 -10.41 -16.08
CA GLY A 39 3.05 -11.19 -15.92
C GLY A 39 4.36 -10.41 -15.86
N VAL A 40 4.35 -9.08 -16.06
CA VAL A 40 5.56 -8.22 -15.99
C VAL A 40 6.15 -8.05 -14.58
N GLY A 41 5.62 -8.76 -13.57
CA GLY A 41 6.19 -8.79 -12.22
C GLY A 41 5.65 -7.77 -11.22
N LYS A 42 4.53 -7.09 -11.48
CA LYS A 42 3.94 -6.08 -10.56
C LYS A 42 3.75 -6.60 -9.14
N THR A 43 3.02 -7.71 -8.98
CA THR A 43 2.76 -8.35 -7.69
C THR A 43 4.04 -8.79 -6.99
N TYR A 44 4.99 -9.34 -7.76
CA TYR A 44 6.28 -9.76 -7.22
C TYR A 44 7.05 -8.56 -6.66
N ALA A 45 7.18 -7.47 -7.43
CA ALA A 45 7.87 -6.26 -7.00
C ALA A 45 7.21 -5.64 -5.75
N MET A 46 5.88 -5.60 -5.73
CA MET A 46 5.10 -5.12 -4.58
C MET A 46 5.36 -5.93 -3.30
N LEU A 47 5.36 -7.27 -3.39
CA LEU A 47 5.63 -8.14 -2.24
C LEU A 47 7.12 -8.11 -1.83
N TYR A 48 8.03 -8.00 -2.79
CA TYR A 48 9.45 -7.84 -2.53
C TYR A 48 9.75 -6.55 -1.75
N ASP A 49 9.16 -5.42 -2.17
CA ASP A 49 9.28 -4.15 -1.45
C ASP A 49 8.68 -4.21 -0.05
N ALA A 50 7.60 -4.97 0.13
CA ALA A 50 7.02 -5.22 1.46
C ALA A 50 8.02 -5.92 2.38
N HIS A 51 8.78 -6.91 1.89
CA HIS A 51 9.87 -7.53 2.67
C HIS A 51 10.97 -6.55 3.04
N LEU A 52 11.38 -5.68 2.11
CA LEU A 52 12.38 -4.65 2.40
C LEU A 52 11.90 -3.72 3.53
N ARG A 53 10.67 -3.22 3.44
CA ARG A 53 10.09 -2.36 4.48
C ARG A 53 9.91 -3.09 5.81
N LYS A 54 9.52 -4.37 5.79
CA LYS A 54 9.41 -5.19 7.00
C LYS A 54 10.77 -5.36 7.68
N LYS A 55 11.83 -5.56 6.90
CA LYS A 55 13.21 -5.63 7.41
C LYS A 55 13.65 -4.33 8.07
N ASP A 56 13.17 -3.19 7.59
CA ASP A 56 13.38 -1.87 8.20
C ASP A 56 12.48 -1.61 9.42
N GLY A 57 11.71 -2.61 9.86
CA GLY A 57 10.86 -2.54 11.06
C GLY A 57 9.49 -1.90 10.81
N VAL A 58 9.09 -1.70 9.56
CA VAL A 58 7.75 -1.22 9.24
C VAL A 58 6.74 -2.31 9.55
N ASP A 59 5.64 -1.92 10.19
CA ASP A 59 4.50 -2.78 10.46
C ASP A 59 3.62 -2.97 9.22
N ILE A 60 3.58 -4.20 8.69
CA ILE A 60 3.01 -4.52 7.38
C ILE A 60 2.03 -5.68 7.46
N VAL A 61 0.91 -5.53 6.76
CA VAL A 61 0.00 -6.64 6.45
C VAL A 61 -0.28 -6.72 4.95
N VAL A 62 -0.51 -7.94 4.46
CA VAL A 62 -1.07 -8.20 3.14
C VAL A 62 -2.58 -8.28 3.29
N GLY A 63 -3.29 -7.28 2.75
CA GLY A 63 -4.75 -7.28 2.72
C GLY A 63 -5.30 -8.15 1.60
N TYR A 64 -4.63 -8.15 0.45
CA TYR A 64 -4.95 -9.00 -0.68
C TYR A 64 -3.76 -9.07 -1.65
N ALA A 65 -3.45 -10.26 -2.15
CA ALA A 65 -2.45 -10.47 -3.20
C ALA A 65 -2.83 -11.69 -4.04
N GLU A 66 -2.82 -11.54 -5.37
CA GLU A 66 -3.15 -12.60 -6.31
C GLU A 66 -1.86 -13.14 -6.96
N THR A 67 -1.45 -14.35 -6.57
CA THR A 67 -0.20 -14.96 -7.02
C THR A 67 -0.34 -15.66 -8.38
N HIS A 68 -1.56 -15.97 -8.81
CA HIS A 68 -1.86 -16.77 -10.01
C HIS A 68 -1.04 -18.07 -10.08
N ASN A 69 -0.86 -18.77 -8.96
CA ASN A 69 -0.09 -20.02 -8.82
C ASN A 69 1.40 -19.91 -9.19
N ARG A 70 1.97 -18.69 -9.19
CA ARG A 70 3.41 -18.50 -9.39
C ARG A 70 4.14 -18.80 -8.09
N GLN A 71 4.82 -19.95 -8.05
CA GLN A 71 5.52 -20.45 -6.86
C GLN A 71 6.49 -19.42 -6.24
N GLU A 72 7.22 -18.67 -7.06
CA GLU A 72 8.14 -17.64 -6.57
C GLU A 72 7.41 -16.49 -5.86
N THR A 73 6.24 -16.09 -6.37
CA THR A 73 5.41 -15.06 -5.76
C THR A 73 4.71 -15.57 -4.50
N GLU A 74 4.28 -16.82 -4.46
CA GLU A 74 3.69 -17.45 -3.28
C GLU A 74 4.66 -17.49 -2.11
N LYS A 75 5.93 -17.82 -2.37
CA LYS A 75 6.99 -17.78 -1.36
C LYS A 75 7.19 -16.39 -0.75
N LEU A 76 6.90 -15.32 -1.49
CA LEU A 76 6.98 -13.96 -0.93
C LEU A 76 5.85 -13.66 0.06
N LEU A 77 4.77 -14.43 0.10
CA LEU A 77 3.77 -14.31 1.17
C LEU A 77 4.27 -14.92 2.48
N GLU A 78 5.18 -15.89 2.42
CA GLU A 78 5.80 -16.45 3.61
C GLU A 78 6.57 -15.37 4.35
N GLY A 79 6.37 -15.29 5.67
CA GLY A 79 6.99 -14.27 6.49
C GLY A 79 6.30 -12.90 6.43
N LEU A 80 5.20 -12.72 5.69
CA LEU A 80 4.31 -11.57 5.82
C LEU A 80 3.03 -11.95 6.58
N GLU A 81 2.48 -11.01 7.37
CA GLU A 81 1.16 -11.20 7.99
C GLU A 81 0.10 -11.05 6.90
N VAL A 82 -0.79 -12.03 6.73
CA VAL A 82 -1.85 -12.00 5.70
C VAL A 82 -3.21 -11.94 6.39
N ILE A 83 -4.02 -10.96 6.01
CA ILE A 83 -5.41 -10.87 6.45
C ILE A 83 -6.26 -11.77 5.56
N GLU A 84 -6.98 -12.71 6.17
CA GLU A 84 -7.89 -13.59 5.44
C GLU A 84 -8.94 -12.77 4.66
N PRO A 85 -9.08 -13.02 3.34
CA PRO A 85 -10.06 -12.32 2.51
C PRO A 85 -11.48 -12.77 2.85
N LEU A 86 -12.44 -11.89 2.58
CA LEU A 86 -13.86 -12.23 2.64
C LEU A 86 -14.23 -13.08 1.42
N ILE A 87 -15.06 -14.10 1.62
CA ILE A 87 -15.63 -14.88 0.51
C ILE A 87 -17.03 -14.36 0.22
N VAL A 88 -17.24 -13.88 -0.99
CA VAL A 88 -18.51 -13.28 -1.43
C VAL A 88 -19.05 -14.07 -2.62
N ASP A 89 -20.29 -14.53 -2.51
CA ASP A 89 -21.01 -15.15 -3.63
C ASP A 89 -21.57 -14.04 -4.53
N TYR A 90 -21.06 -13.95 -5.77
CA TYR A 90 -21.52 -13.00 -6.77
C TYR A 90 -21.77 -13.69 -8.10
N LYS A 91 -23.02 -13.64 -8.59
CA LYS A 91 -23.44 -14.28 -9.85
C LYS A 91 -23.08 -15.78 -9.94
N GLY A 92 -23.11 -16.49 -8.82
CA GLY A 92 -22.76 -17.91 -8.74
C GLY A 92 -21.25 -18.20 -8.69
N LEU A 93 -20.40 -17.17 -8.62
CA LEU A 93 -18.97 -17.30 -8.41
C LEU A 93 -18.60 -16.88 -6.99
N LYS A 94 -17.65 -17.59 -6.37
CA LYS A 94 -17.05 -17.21 -5.10
C LYS A 94 -15.87 -16.29 -5.35
N LEU A 95 -16.02 -15.02 -5.03
CA LEU A 95 -14.98 -14.01 -5.12
C LEU A 95 -14.29 -13.84 -3.77
N LYS A 96 -13.00 -13.53 -3.80
CA LYS A 96 -12.22 -13.14 -2.63
C LYS A 96 -12.13 -11.62 -2.61
N GLU A 97 -12.53 -11.01 -1.51
CA GLU A 97 -12.52 -9.55 -1.33
C GLU A 97 -11.65 -9.14 -0.15
N VAL A 98 -11.13 -7.91 -0.22
CA VAL A 98 -10.33 -7.31 0.85
C VAL A 98 -11.20 -7.15 2.12
N ASN A 99 -10.69 -7.66 3.25
CA ASN A 99 -11.33 -7.44 4.54
C ASN A 99 -10.89 -6.10 5.17
N PHE A 100 -11.46 -5.00 4.67
CA PHE A 100 -11.10 -3.65 5.12
C PHE A 100 -11.33 -3.41 6.62
N GLU A 101 -12.42 -3.94 7.18
CA GLU A 101 -12.71 -3.79 8.61
C GLU A 101 -11.58 -4.39 9.45
N LYS A 102 -11.16 -5.62 9.14
CA LYS A 102 -10.06 -6.28 9.86
C LYS A 102 -8.72 -5.56 9.68
N ILE A 103 -8.47 -4.98 8.51
CA ILE A 103 -7.27 -4.14 8.26
C ILE A 103 -7.32 -2.86 9.11
N LEU A 104 -8.47 -2.18 9.17
CA LEU A 104 -8.66 -0.97 9.95
C LEU A 104 -8.58 -1.23 11.46
N GLU A 105 -9.10 -2.35 11.93
CA GLU A 105 -8.96 -2.81 13.32
C GLU A 105 -7.49 -3.10 13.66
N ARG A 106 -6.75 -3.70 12.73
CA ARG A 106 -5.32 -4.03 12.88
C ARG A 106 -4.40 -2.80 12.86
N LYS A 107 -4.83 -1.69 12.26
CA LYS A 107 -4.08 -0.42 12.21
C LYS A 107 -2.60 -0.55 11.80
N PRO A 108 -2.28 -1.25 10.70
CA PRO A 108 -0.90 -1.38 10.24
C PRO A 108 -0.34 -0.05 9.73
N GLN A 109 0.99 0.09 9.72
CA GLN A 109 1.65 1.23 9.08
C GLN A 109 1.58 1.16 7.54
N LEU A 110 1.50 -0.05 6.98
CA LEU A 110 1.40 -0.30 5.55
C LEU A 110 0.52 -1.51 5.24
N VAL A 111 -0.28 -1.39 4.19
CA VAL A 111 -1.12 -2.46 3.66
C VAL A 111 -0.71 -2.74 2.21
N VAL A 112 -0.49 -4.01 1.89
CA VAL A 112 -0.31 -4.47 0.51
C VAL A 112 -1.66 -4.91 -0.06
N ILE A 113 -2.05 -4.34 -1.20
CA ILE A 113 -3.29 -4.66 -1.92
C ILE A 113 -2.97 -4.77 -3.40
N ASP A 114 -3.23 -5.94 -4.00
CA ASP A 114 -3.17 -6.13 -5.45
C ASP A 114 -4.52 -5.83 -6.12
N GLU A 115 -4.53 -5.78 -7.45
CA GLU A 115 -5.72 -5.62 -8.29
C GLU A 115 -6.53 -4.34 -8.00
N LEU A 116 -5.85 -3.19 -7.93
CA LEU A 116 -6.47 -1.88 -7.68
C LEU A 116 -7.64 -1.53 -8.65
N ALA A 117 -7.65 -2.09 -9.86
CA ALA A 117 -8.71 -1.87 -10.86
C ALA A 117 -9.91 -2.82 -10.69
N HIS A 118 -9.95 -3.62 -9.63
CA HIS A 118 -11.07 -4.50 -9.32
C HIS A 118 -12.35 -3.70 -9.06
N THR A 119 -13.48 -4.26 -9.49
CA THR A 119 -14.80 -3.67 -9.23
C THR A 119 -15.45 -4.45 -8.10
N ASN A 120 -15.60 -3.79 -6.95
CA ASN A 120 -16.21 -4.40 -5.79
C ASN A 120 -17.65 -4.86 -6.08
N PRO A 121 -18.07 -6.03 -5.56
CA PRO A 121 -19.43 -6.52 -5.74
C PRO A 121 -20.45 -5.63 -5.02
N PRO A 122 -21.75 -5.67 -5.41
CA PRO A 122 -22.80 -4.89 -4.77
C PRO A 122 -22.83 -5.13 -3.25
N GLY A 123 -22.88 -4.05 -2.48
CA GLY A 123 -22.86 -4.09 -1.01
C GLY A 123 -21.50 -3.78 -0.39
N PHE A 124 -20.43 -3.75 -1.19
CA PHE A 124 -19.11 -3.29 -0.77
C PHE A 124 -18.90 -1.83 -1.21
N LYS A 125 -18.29 -1.03 -0.33
CA LYS A 125 -17.92 0.35 -0.65
C LYS A 125 -16.61 0.37 -1.45
N ASN A 126 -16.47 1.35 -2.34
CA ASN A 126 -15.19 1.74 -2.95
C ASN A 126 -14.51 2.80 -2.08
#